data_AF-A0A9Q9EXH3-F1
#
_entry.id   AF-A0A9Q9EXH3-F1
#
_cell.length_a   1.000
_cell.length_b   1.000
_cell.length_c   1.000
_cell.angle_alpha   90.00
_cell.angle_beta   90.00
_cell.angle_gamma   90.00
#
_symmetry.space_group_name_H-M   'P 1'
#
loop_
_entity.id
_entity.type
_entity.pdbx_description
1 polymer ?
#
loop_
_entity_poly.entity_id
_entity_poly.type
_entity_poly.pdbx_seq_one_letter_code
_entity_poly.pdbx_strand_id
1 'polypeptide(L)'
;MKHKNFVSMAALLILALSAVFLVTACPTGTGPSSGSNSGGTLTPPAVSAEETELTALLGKISLNKAIITTAPETITISDLPSIPEATVGIASNNIELIEYKAPNQLKVKALPTETADVKITITLTKNGISKSRDFTVKVFKSGDTPTEDDYFNTLTIPTTVSDDFDLPKELKNTESTAITWSTENENIIKIENSGTNPKALIAFDIVERKVKLKATVNRKSEKFEVTVLPVVKIEINNGPNDKKVYEFTQNGITIKGFQDDKLLRGTLYSYTLDDANKKITVRLTSVFSPEYNKWTTIEEYYSLIIDMQLTREKDYLESIDALLSKPTISISDLKKGLKNYSPADISKLTDKQVFERILKRRLGMEYNDFILLNSQEQTEKIKTVLTRLKKEMAIQYGLPEASSIEDILAEVKKLYQQNYAQEIKEAKEPCTYTYSIVKNSEGNLSFETKVVYNPSKPWYENRGDWNYHPASPETSWISSINARKSPNGTIEGGLSIQENHNHKSYHGTITGNGSSYTFNGSTHNTGEQITATITDNKDGTIKVKVTSGGTAESTLTFRGNPL
;
A
#
# COMPACT_ATOMS: atom_id res chain seq x y z
N MET A 1 38.59 38.25 12.95
CA MET A 1 37.97 37.58 11.78
C MET A 1 36.92 36.63 12.31
N LYS A 2 35.66 36.91 11.99
CA LYS A 2 34.47 36.32 12.59
C LYS A 2 34.00 35.18 11.67
N HIS A 3 33.99 33.94 12.15
CA HIS A 3 33.31 32.87 11.43
C HIS A 3 31.82 32.91 11.74
N LYS A 4 31.07 33.32 10.71
CA LYS A 4 29.63 33.14 10.55
C LYS A 4 29.30 31.66 10.29
N ASN A 5 28.04 31.34 10.54
CA ASN A 5 27.25 30.17 10.09
C ASN A 5 27.11 29.03 11.10
N PHE A 6 26.30 29.28 12.12
CA PHE A 6 25.40 28.28 12.71
C PHE A 6 23.99 28.91 12.73
N VAL A 7 23.29 28.81 11.60
CA VAL A 7 21.87 29.18 11.48
C VAL A 7 21.20 27.99 10.82
N SER A 8 20.37 27.28 11.59
CA SER A 8 19.10 26.68 11.14
C SER A 8 18.57 25.72 12.22
N MET A 9 18.19 26.26 13.38
CA MET A 9 17.22 25.59 14.27
C MET A 9 16.63 26.52 15.35
N ALA A 10 16.79 27.84 15.21
CA ALA A 10 16.39 28.84 16.21
C ALA A 10 15.35 29.84 15.69
N ALA A 11 14.48 29.42 14.76
CA ALA A 11 13.40 30.26 14.24
C ALA A 11 12.04 29.61 14.51
N LEU A 12 11.64 29.56 15.78
CA LEU A 12 10.25 29.32 16.17
C LEU A 12 10.02 29.84 17.59
N LEU A 13 10.00 31.17 17.73
CA LEU A 13 9.38 31.82 18.88
C LEU A 13 8.98 33.25 18.48
N ILE A 14 7.68 33.56 18.52
CA ILE A 14 7.05 34.76 19.11
C ILE A 14 5.53 34.73 18.83
N LEU A 15 4.77 34.52 19.92
CA LEU A 15 3.47 35.07 20.36
C LEU A 15 2.41 35.55 19.34
N ALA A 16 1.15 35.08 19.50
CA ALA A 16 0.14 35.82 20.28
C ALA A 16 -1.17 35.02 20.57
N LEU A 17 -1.74 35.39 21.71
CA LEU A 17 -2.90 34.93 22.50
C LEU A 17 -4.27 34.67 21.82
N SER A 18 -5.00 33.79 22.52
CA SER A 18 -6.42 33.84 22.95
C SER A 18 -7.53 33.30 22.04
N ALA A 19 -8.12 32.18 22.47
CA ALA A 19 -9.57 32.05 22.67
C ALA A 19 -9.84 30.92 23.68
N VAL A 20 -10.32 31.34 24.85
CA VAL A 20 -10.94 30.50 25.89
C VAL A 20 -12.26 29.98 25.34
N PHE A 21 -12.51 28.67 25.41
CA PHE A 21 -13.88 28.18 25.56
C PHE A 21 -13.96 27.06 26.59
N LEU A 22 -14.75 27.36 27.61
CA LEU A 22 -15.08 26.53 28.76
C LEU A 22 -15.77 25.24 28.34
N VAL A 23 -15.27 24.12 28.87
CA VAL A 23 -16.01 22.88 29.01
C VAL A 23 -17.06 23.10 30.10
N THR A 24 -18.34 23.00 29.74
CA THR A 24 -19.43 22.76 30.70
C THR A 24 -20.05 21.42 30.37
N ALA A 25 -20.10 20.56 31.38
CA ALA A 25 -20.63 19.21 31.32
C ALA A 25 -22.15 19.21 31.59
N CYS A 26 -22.88 18.50 30.71
CA CYS A 26 -24.02 17.57 30.94
C CYS A 26 -25.32 18.09 31.65
N PRO A 27 -26.53 17.50 31.43
CA PRO A 27 -26.73 16.05 31.28
C PRO A 27 -27.91 15.51 30.41
N THR A 28 -27.79 14.21 30.09
CA THR A 28 -28.83 13.15 29.98
C THR A 28 -30.01 13.25 28.99
N GLY A 29 -30.02 12.29 28.06
CA GLY A 29 -31.19 11.81 27.32
C GLY A 29 -30.95 10.41 26.73
N THR A 30 -31.18 9.40 27.57
CA THR A 30 -31.58 7.99 27.28
C THR A 30 -31.23 7.35 25.92
N GLY A 31 -30.40 6.30 25.96
CA GLY A 31 -30.01 5.44 24.83
C GLY A 31 -31.10 4.49 24.30
N PRO A 32 -30.69 3.53 23.44
CA PRO A 32 -30.31 2.24 24.02
C PRO A 32 -29.01 1.61 23.50
N SER A 33 -28.37 0.92 24.45
CA SER A 33 -27.43 -0.21 24.38
C SER A 33 -26.18 -0.11 23.49
N SER A 34 -25.14 0.48 24.08
CA SER A 34 -23.74 0.16 23.79
C SER A 34 -23.36 -1.18 24.42
N GLY A 35 -23.18 -2.21 23.60
CA GLY A 35 -22.41 -3.41 23.96
C GLY A 35 -20.92 -3.07 23.93
N SER A 36 -20.32 -3.01 25.11
CA SER A 36 -18.87 -2.89 25.30
C SER A 36 -18.20 -4.17 24.79
N ASN A 37 -17.32 -4.06 23.80
CA ASN A 37 -16.35 -5.12 23.49
C ASN A 37 -14.94 -4.53 23.60
N SER A 38 -14.34 -4.80 24.75
CA SER A 38 -12.91 -4.74 25.01
C SER A 38 -12.14 -5.71 24.10
N GLY A 39 -11.06 -5.23 23.49
CA GLY A 39 -9.89 -6.06 23.17
C GLY A 39 -10.06 -7.18 22.15
N GLY A 40 -10.96 -7.03 21.17
CA GLY A 40 -11.04 -7.95 20.04
C GLY A 40 -9.87 -7.72 19.08
N THR A 41 -9.05 -8.74 18.86
CA THR A 41 -8.07 -8.79 17.77
C THR A 41 -8.74 -8.29 16.49
N LEU A 42 -8.25 -7.17 15.95
CA LEU A 42 -8.71 -6.59 14.69
C LEU A 42 -8.22 -7.49 13.55
N THR A 43 -8.79 -8.68 13.45
CA THR A 43 -8.57 -9.60 12.33
C THR A 43 -9.52 -9.15 11.22
N PRO A 44 -9.01 -8.78 10.02
CA PRO A 44 -9.87 -8.46 8.89
C PRO A 44 -10.80 -9.65 8.60
N PRO A 45 -12.08 -9.44 8.25
CA PRO A 45 -12.96 -10.54 7.86
C PRO A 45 -12.39 -11.23 6.62
N ALA A 46 -12.04 -12.51 6.75
CA ALA A 46 -11.43 -13.29 5.69
C ALA A 46 -12.49 -13.71 4.66
N VAL A 47 -12.37 -13.22 3.42
CA VAL A 47 -12.77 -14.02 2.26
C VAL A 47 -11.65 -15.02 2.07
N SER A 48 -11.95 -16.32 2.12
CA SER A 48 -10.90 -17.35 2.12
C SER A 48 -10.15 -17.34 0.79
N ALA A 49 -8.82 -17.15 0.84
CA ALA A 49 -7.97 -17.26 -0.33
C ALA A 49 -8.10 -18.64 -1.00
N GLU A 50 -8.33 -19.68 -0.18
CA GLU A 50 -8.54 -21.06 -0.64
C GLU A 50 -9.84 -21.18 -1.43
N GLU A 51 -10.90 -20.47 -1.03
CA GLU A 51 -12.18 -20.46 -1.76
C GLU A 51 -12.03 -19.86 -3.18
N THR A 52 -11.25 -18.79 -3.27
CA THR A 52 -10.94 -18.11 -4.54
C THR A 52 -10.07 -19.00 -5.44
N GLU A 53 -9.09 -19.70 -4.86
CA GLU A 53 -8.23 -20.67 -5.55
C GLU A 53 -9.05 -21.84 -6.11
N LEU A 54 -9.89 -22.49 -5.29
CA LEU A 54 -10.72 -23.61 -5.71
C LEU A 54 -11.67 -23.23 -6.84
N THR A 55 -12.23 -22.00 -6.80
CA THR A 55 -13.10 -21.48 -7.85
C THR A 55 -12.35 -21.28 -9.18
N ALA A 56 -11.12 -20.76 -9.14
CA ALA A 56 -10.28 -20.59 -10.34
C ALA A 56 -9.99 -21.93 -11.01
N LEU A 57 -9.69 -22.96 -10.21
CA LEU A 57 -9.40 -24.30 -10.71
C LEU A 57 -10.64 -24.96 -11.33
N LEU A 58 -11.80 -24.87 -10.67
CA LEU A 58 -13.06 -25.37 -11.22
C LEU A 58 -13.45 -24.70 -12.54
N GLY A 59 -13.12 -23.41 -12.71
CA GLY A 59 -13.38 -22.66 -13.94
C GLY A 59 -12.67 -23.24 -15.18
N LYS A 60 -11.51 -23.87 -14.99
CA LYS A 60 -10.67 -24.44 -16.07
C LYS A 60 -11.13 -25.83 -16.52
N ILE A 61 -11.85 -26.56 -15.67
CA ILE A 61 -12.28 -27.93 -15.95
C ILE A 61 -13.29 -27.98 -17.10
N SER A 62 -13.15 -28.97 -17.98
CA SER A 62 -14.09 -29.22 -19.08
C SER A 62 -14.29 -30.71 -19.35
N LEU A 63 -15.42 -31.07 -19.94
CA LEU A 63 -15.67 -32.44 -20.44
C LEU A 63 -15.39 -32.53 -21.93
N ASN A 64 -14.79 -33.63 -22.41
CA ASN A 64 -14.61 -33.83 -23.86
C ASN A 64 -15.94 -34.07 -24.60
N LYS A 65 -16.95 -34.65 -23.92
CA LYS A 65 -18.26 -35.00 -24.47
C LYS A 65 -19.37 -34.50 -23.56
N ALA A 66 -20.41 -33.90 -24.14
CA ALA A 66 -21.64 -33.49 -23.46
C ALA A 66 -22.90 -34.16 -24.03
N ILE A 67 -22.79 -34.85 -25.17
CA ILE A 67 -23.85 -35.64 -25.78
C ILE A 67 -23.35 -37.06 -26.01
N ILE A 68 -24.18 -38.04 -25.65
CA ILE A 68 -23.90 -39.47 -25.74
C ILE A 68 -25.02 -40.16 -26.52
N THR A 69 -24.66 -40.86 -27.58
CA THR A 69 -25.58 -41.62 -28.46
C THR A 69 -25.24 -43.11 -28.57
N THR A 70 -24.09 -43.51 -28.03
CA THR A 70 -23.58 -44.89 -28.06
C THR A 70 -23.13 -45.30 -26.66
N ALA A 71 -23.25 -46.59 -26.36
CA ALA A 71 -22.70 -47.21 -25.16
C ALA A 71 -22.16 -48.61 -25.50
N PRO A 72 -21.03 -49.05 -24.92
CA PRO A 72 -20.22 -48.34 -23.93
C PRO A 72 -19.42 -47.18 -24.56
N GLU A 73 -19.23 -46.12 -23.79
CA GLU A 73 -18.52 -44.91 -24.23
C GLU A 73 -17.76 -44.30 -23.03
N THR A 74 -16.72 -43.50 -23.30
CA THR A 74 -15.92 -42.84 -22.23
C THR A 74 -16.01 -41.32 -22.35
N ILE A 75 -16.27 -40.68 -21.21
CA ILE A 75 -16.18 -39.22 -21.04
C ILE A 75 -14.88 -38.93 -20.27
N THR A 76 -14.05 -38.06 -20.82
CA THR A 76 -12.81 -37.59 -20.21
C THR A 76 -13.01 -36.18 -19.67
N ILE A 77 -12.52 -35.97 -18.46
CA ILE A 77 -12.48 -34.68 -17.78
C ILE A 77 -11.09 -34.08 -18.01
N SER A 78 -11.03 -32.95 -18.69
CA SER A 78 -9.79 -32.20 -18.94
C SER A 78 -9.50 -31.23 -17.80
N ASP A 79 -8.23 -30.87 -17.65
CA ASP A 79 -7.74 -29.85 -16.71
C ASP A 79 -8.09 -30.13 -15.24
N LEU A 80 -8.23 -31.41 -14.88
CA LEU A 80 -8.40 -31.84 -13.50
C LEU A 80 -7.11 -31.47 -12.72
N PRO A 81 -7.19 -30.60 -11.70
CA PRO A 81 -6.00 -30.09 -11.04
C PRO A 81 -5.37 -31.16 -10.14
N SER A 82 -4.04 -31.24 -10.14
CA SER A 82 -3.28 -31.98 -9.14
C SER A 82 -2.86 -31.03 -8.02
N ILE A 83 -3.65 -30.97 -6.96
CA ILE A 83 -3.44 -30.02 -5.86
C ILE A 83 -2.89 -30.78 -4.64
N PRO A 84 -1.73 -30.37 -4.08
CA PRO A 84 -1.26 -30.89 -2.80
C PRO A 84 -2.31 -30.67 -1.72
N GLU A 85 -2.58 -31.69 -0.91
CA GLU A 85 -3.51 -31.61 0.24
C GLU A 85 -4.98 -31.34 -0.12
N ALA A 86 -5.36 -31.40 -1.41
CA ALA A 86 -6.76 -31.36 -1.83
C ALA A 86 -7.25 -32.71 -2.34
N THR A 87 -8.57 -32.90 -2.26
CA THR A 87 -9.25 -34.08 -2.81
C THR A 87 -10.20 -33.66 -3.93
N VAL A 88 -10.30 -34.51 -4.95
CA VAL A 88 -11.24 -34.35 -6.07
C VAL A 88 -12.34 -35.39 -5.93
N GLY A 89 -13.57 -34.93 -5.74
CA GLY A 89 -14.78 -35.75 -5.80
C GLY A 89 -15.44 -35.61 -7.16
N ILE A 90 -15.86 -36.73 -7.75
CA ILE A 90 -16.64 -36.75 -8.99
C ILE A 90 -17.89 -37.59 -8.73
N ALA A 91 -19.06 -37.01 -8.97
CA ALA A 91 -20.33 -37.67 -8.77
C ALA A 91 -21.22 -37.53 -10.02
N SER A 92 -21.99 -38.59 -10.30
CA SER A 92 -23.07 -38.59 -11.28
C SER A 92 -24.39 -38.70 -10.53
N ASN A 93 -25.39 -37.91 -10.90
CA ASN A 93 -26.74 -38.06 -10.34
C ASN A 93 -27.46 -39.31 -10.87
N ASN A 94 -26.91 -39.99 -11.88
CA ASN A 94 -27.47 -41.21 -12.46
C ASN A 94 -26.35 -42.22 -12.77
N ILE A 95 -25.96 -42.99 -11.74
CA ILE A 95 -24.87 -43.98 -11.82
C ILE A 95 -25.22 -45.21 -12.67
N GLU A 96 -26.50 -45.44 -12.95
CA GLU A 96 -26.94 -46.52 -13.84
C GLU A 96 -26.59 -46.23 -15.31
N LEU A 97 -26.55 -44.94 -15.68
CA LEU A 97 -26.16 -44.50 -17.03
C LEU A 97 -24.67 -44.16 -17.10
N ILE A 98 -24.16 -43.37 -16.16
CA ILE A 98 -22.77 -42.88 -16.16
C ILE A 98 -22.15 -43.13 -14.79
N GLU A 99 -21.16 -44.03 -14.74
CA GLU A 99 -20.42 -44.36 -13.53
C GLU A 99 -18.98 -43.83 -13.57
N TYR A 100 -18.41 -43.63 -12.39
CA TYR A 100 -16.99 -43.35 -12.25
C TYR A 100 -16.16 -44.58 -12.65
N LYS A 101 -15.15 -44.39 -13.49
CA LYS A 101 -14.28 -45.46 -13.99
C LYS A 101 -12.87 -45.38 -13.42
N ALA A 102 -12.24 -44.23 -13.58
CA ALA A 102 -10.84 -43.98 -13.22
C ALA A 102 -10.65 -42.48 -12.97
N PRO A 103 -9.52 -42.03 -12.38
CA PRO A 103 -9.24 -40.61 -12.24
C PRO A 103 -9.42 -39.94 -13.61
N ASN A 104 -10.16 -38.83 -13.66
CA ASN A 104 -10.53 -38.09 -14.87
C ASN A 104 -11.41 -38.81 -15.93
N GLN A 105 -11.89 -40.03 -15.67
CA GLN A 105 -12.71 -40.78 -16.63
C GLN A 105 -14.03 -41.27 -16.05
N LEU A 106 -15.10 -41.01 -16.80
CA LEU A 106 -16.43 -41.58 -16.57
C LEU A 106 -16.76 -42.58 -17.68
N LYS A 107 -17.47 -43.65 -17.32
CA LYS A 107 -17.93 -44.68 -18.24
C LYS A 107 -19.44 -44.57 -18.42
N VAL A 108 -19.87 -44.47 -19.67
CA VAL A 108 -21.26 -44.67 -20.06
C VAL A 108 -21.51 -46.17 -20.12
N LYS A 109 -22.42 -46.67 -19.27
CA LYS A 109 -22.73 -48.11 -19.15
C LYS A 109 -23.78 -48.55 -20.16
N ALA A 110 -24.82 -47.73 -20.31
CA ALA A 110 -26.00 -48.05 -21.08
C ALA A 110 -26.65 -46.77 -21.62
N LEU A 111 -27.47 -46.92 -22.65
CA LEU A 111 -28.38 -45.89 -23.10
C LEU A 111 -29.71 -46.02 -22.35
N PRO A 112 -30.36 -44.91 -21.99
CA PRO A 112 -31.64 -44.95 -21.30
C PRO A 112 -32.79 -45.35 -22.25
N THR A 113 -33.93 -45.69 -21.65
CA THR A 113 -35.18 -45.97 -22.38
C THR A 113 -35.85 -44.70 -22.92
N GLU A 114 -35.54 -43.55 -22.31
CA GLU A 114 -35.96 -42.21 -22.71
C GLU A 114 -34.74 -41.28 -22.60
N THR A 115 -34.59 -40.35 -23.53
CA THR A 115 -33.47 -39.39 -23.52
C THR A 115 -33.45 -38.62 -22.18
N ALA A 116 -32.28 -38.58 -21.54
CA ALA A 116 -32.12 -38.09 -20.18
C ALA A 116 -30.95 -37.12 -20.04
N ASP A 117 -31.12 -36.10 -19.21
CA ASP A 117 -30.04 -35.20 -18.80
C ASP A 117 -29.40 -35.71 -17.50
N VAL A 118 -28.12 -36.10 -17.60
CA VAL A 118 -27.31 -36.57 -16.49
C VAL A 118 -26.42 -35.44 -16.00
N LYS A 119 -26.47 -35.17 -14.69
CA LYS A 119 -25.67 -34.14 -14.04
C LYS A 119 -24.41 -34.76 -13.45
N ILE A 120 -23.26 -34.29 -13.92
CA ILE A 120 -21.93 -34.63 -13.40
C ILE A 120 -21.45 -33.48 -12.52
N THR A 121 -21.22 -33.75 -11.24
CA THR A 121 -20.71 -32.78 -10.28
C THR A 121 -19.26 -33.09 -9.95
N ILE A 122 -18.39 -32.10 -10.14
CA ILE A 122 -16.97 -32.16 -9.76
C ILE A 122 -16.78 -31.25 -8.54
N THR A 123 -16.25 -31.81 -7.46
CA THR A 123 -16.03 -31.12 -6.19
C THR A 123 -14.54 -31.12 -5.87
N LEU A 124 -13.97 -29.94 -5.60
CA LEU A 124 -12.62 -29.79 -5.06
C LEU A 124 -12.72 -29.45 -3.57
N THR A 125 -11.97 -30.15 -2.73
CA THR A 125 -11.92 -29.89 -1.28
C THR A 125 -10.48 -29.71 -0.82
N LYS A 126 -10.17 -28.58 -0.16
CA LYS A 126 -8.86 -28.26 0.42
C LYS A 126 -9.08 -27.65 1.79
N ASN A 127 -8.34 -28.10 2.81
CA ASN A 127 -8.41 -27.58 4.19
C ASN A 127 -9.82 -27.48 4.78
N GLY A 128 -10.71 -28.43 4.43
CA GLY A 128 -12.10 -28.45 4.90
C GLY A 128 -13.07 -27.54 4.14
N ILE A 129 -12.59 -26.77 3.14
CA ILE A 129 -13.41 -25.96 2.25
C ILE A 129 -13.68 -26.74 0.97
N SER A 130 -14.94 -26.84 0.56
CA SER A 130 -15.36 -27.53 -0.67
C SER A 130 -16.06 -26.57 -1.64
N LYS A 131 -15.72 -26.68 -2.93
CA LYS A 131 -16.44 -26.04 -4.03
C LYS A 131 -16.75 -27.04 -5.12
N SER A 132 -17.84 -26.82 -5.84
CA SER A 132 -18.30 -27.74 -6.86
C SER A 132 -18.70 -27.02 -8.15
N ARG A 133 -18.58 -27.72 -9.26
CA ARG A 133 -19.08 -27.32 -10.58
C ARG A 133 -19.86 -28.47 -11.18
N ASP A 134 -20.96 -28.10 -11.82
CA ASP A 134 -21.85 -29.03 -12.47
C ASP A 134 -21.72 -28.97 -14.00
N PHE A 135 -21.83 -30.13 -14.62
CA PHE A 135 -21.92 -30.32 -16.06
C PHE A 135 -23.17 -31.12 -16.38
N THR A 136 -23.88 -30.72 -17.43
CA THR A 136 -25.02 -31.47 -17.96
C THR A 136 -24.54 -32.29 -19.15
N VAL A 137 -24.79 -33.60 -19.10
CA VAL A 137 -24.52 -34.56 -20.17
C VAL A 137 -25.86 -35.13 -20.64
N LYS A 138 -26.23 -34.90 -21.89
CA LYS A 138 -27.44 -35.46 -22.48
C LYS A 138 -27.16 -36.85 -23.03
N VAL A 139 -27.85 -37.86 -22.51
CA VAL A 139 -27.73 -39.26 -22.94
C VAL A 139 -28.98 -39.65 -23.71
N PHE A 140 -28.82 -39.91 -24.99
CA PHE A 140 -29.93 -40.21 -25.90
C PHE A 140 -30.39 -41.66 -25.77
N LYS A 141 -31.70 -41.86 -25.95
CA LYS A 141 -32.25 -43.18 -26.19
C LYS A 141 -31.65 -43.78 -27.46
N SER A 142 -31.48 -45.10 -27.47
CA SER A 142 -31.01 -45.82 -28.66
C SER A 142 -31.89 -45.52 -29.89
N GLY A 143 -31.25 -45.10 -30.98
CA GLY A 143 -31.92 -44.76 -32.25
C GLY A 143 -32.32 -43.29 -32.37
N ASP A 144 -32.32 -42.51 -31.29
CA ASP A 144 -32.54 -41.07 -31.38
C ASP A 144 -31.32 -40.37 -32.00
N THR A 145 -31.56 -39.32 -32.76
CA THR A 145 -30.51 -38.52 -33.39
C THR A 145 -30.45 -37.13 -32.75
N PRO A 146 -29.29 -36.69 -32.23
CA PRO A 146 -29.15 -35.34 -31.68
C PRO A 146 -29.43 -34.25 -32.72
N THR A 147 -30.09 -33.18 -32.28
CA THR A 147 -30.27 -31.97 -33.07
C THR A 147 -29.20 -30.93 -32.74
N GLU A 148 -29.02 -29.93 -33.60
CA GLU A 148 -28.15 -28.79 -33.30
C GLU A 148 -28.57 -28.06 -32.01
N ASP A 149 -29.87 -28.02 -31.73
CA ASP A 149 -30.41 -27.46 -30.48
C ASP A 149 -29.98 -28.27 -29.26
N ASP A 150 -29.84 -29.58 -29.38
CA ASP A 150 -29.32 -30.40 -28.29
C ASP A 150 -27.86 -30.08 -27.99
N TYR A 151 -27.04 -29.89 -29.02
CA TYR A 151 -25.65 -29.47 -28.86
C TYR A 151 -25.54 -28.06 -28.25
N PHE A 152 -26.40 -27.14 -28.69
CA PHE A 152 -26.42 -25.79 -28.16
C PHE A 152 -26.89 -25.74 -26.71
N ASN A 153 -27.97 -26.45 -26.37
CA ASN A 153 -28.53 -26.50 -25.00
C ASN A 153 -27.63 -27.24 -23.98
N THR A 154 -26.64 -28.01 -24.46
CA THR A 154 -25.63 -28.65 -23.59
C THR A 154 -24.37 -27.81 -23.42
N LEU A 155 -24.32 -26.62 -24.05
CA LEU A 155 -23.25 -25.66 -23.84
C LEU A 155 -23.23 -25.21 -22.38
N THR A 156 -22.09 -25.39 -21.74
CA THR A 156 -21.89 -25.00 -20.35
C THR A 156 -20.61 -24.19 -20.22
N ILE A 157 -20.69 -23.11 -19.44
CA ILE A 157 -19.55 -22.30 -19.03
C ILE A 157 -19.53 -22.17 -17.51
N PRO A 158 -18.41 -21.75 -16.90
CA PRO A 158 -18.39 -21.46 -15.47
C PRO A 158 -19.39 -20.34 -15.11
N THR A 159 -20.18 -20.52 -14.07
CA THR A 159 -21.10 -19.50 -13.54
C THR A 159 -20.43 -18.56 -12.54
N THR A 160 -19.34 -19.01 -11.91
CA THR A 160 -18.51 -18.22 -11.00
C THR A 160 -17.04 -18.44 -11.34
N VAL A 161 -16.27 -17.35 -11.42
CA VAL A 161 -14.86 -17.35 -11.86
C VAL A 161 -14.01 -16.38 -11.04
N SER A 162 -12.71 -16.64 -10.97
CA SER A 162 -11.71 -15.78 -10.32
C SER A 162 -10.42 -15.64 -11.16
N ASP A 163 -10.40 -16.21 -12.37
CA ASP A 163 -9.29 -16.15 -13.32
C ASP A 163 -9.85 -16.31 -14.75
N ASP A 164 -9.04 -15.97 -15.75
CA ASP A 164 -9.40 -16.11 -17.16
C ASP A 164 -9.78 -17.57 -17.48
N PHE A 165 -10.72 -17.75 -18.40
CA PHE A 165 -11.19 -19.08 -18.79
C PHE A 165 -11.46 -19.17 -20.28
N ASP A 166 -11.33 -20.39 -20.79
CA ASP A 166 -11.57 -20.69 -22.20
C ASP A 166 -13.07 -20.79 -22.48
N LEU A 167 -13.49 -20.24 -23.61
CA LEU A 167 -14.83 -20.39 -24.15
C LEU A 167 -14.82 -21.44 -25.26
N PRO A 168 -15.83 -22.33 -25.33
CA PRO A 168 -15.95 -23.27 -26.42
C PRO A 168 -16.01 -22.55 -27.78
N LYS A 169 -15.12 -22.92 -28.70
CA LYS A 169 -15.07 -22.37 -30.06
C LYS A 169 -16.15 -22.96 -30.98
N GLU A 170 -16.45 -24.23 -30.80
CA GLU A 170 -17.32 -25.03 -31.66
C GLU A 170 -18.23 -25.90 -30.79
N LEU A 171 -19.40 -26.26 -31.34
CA LEU A 171 -20.28 -27.22 -30.69
C LEU A 171 -19.59 -28.60 -30.63
N LYS A 172 -19.50 -29.17 -29.42
CA LYS A 172 -18.82 -30.45 -29.18
C LYS A 172 -19.49 -31.57 -29.97
N ASN A 173 -18.70 -32.45 -30.58
CA ASN A 173 -19.13 -33.56 -31.43
C ASN A 173 -19.78 -33.16 -32.77
N THR A 174 -19.69 -31.88 -33.18
CA THR A 174 -19.99 -31.43 -34.55
C THR A 174 -18.74 -30.71 -35.07
N GLU A 175 -17.91 -31.37 -35.88
CA GLU A 175 -16.58 -30.87 -36.28
C GLU A 175 -16.58 -29.61 -37.17
N SER A 176 -17.63 -28.77 -37.19
CA SER A 176 -17.73 -27.63 -38.12
C SER A 176 -18.63 -26.46 -37.69
N THR A 177 -19.33 -26.51 -36.55
CA THR A 177 -20.28 -25.43 -36.18
C THR A 177 -19.65 -24.45 -35.19
N ALA A 178 -19.20 -23.30 -35.70
CA ALA A 178 -18.54 -22.25 -34.92
C ALA A 178 -19.52 -21.51 -33.98
N ILE A 179 -19.05 -21.20 -32.77
CA ILE A 179 -19.74 -20.39 -31.77
C ILE A 179 -19.12 -18.99 -31.77
N THR A 180 -19.95 -17.97 -31.94
CA THR A 180 -19.53 -16.58 -31.76
C THR A 180 -19.91 -16.10 -30.36
N TRP A 181 -18.96 -15.53 -29.64
CA TRP A 181 -19.17 -15.00 -28.30
C TRP A 181 -19.21 -13.47 -28.30
N SER A 182 -20.09 -12.91 -27.45
CA SER A 182 -20.15 -11.48 -27.14
C SER A 182 -20.42 -11.27 -25.65
N THR A 183 -20.08 -10.11 -25.12
CA THR A 183 -20.23 -9.75 -23.70
C THR A 183 -21.13 -8.52 -23.60
N GLU A 184 -21.95 -8.45 -22.56
CA GLU A 184 -22.74 -7.24 -22.29
C GLU A 184 -21.88 -6.10 -21.71
N ASN A 185 -20.69 -6.40 -21.18
CA ASN A 185 -19.77 -5.40 -20.64
C ASN A 185 -18.30 -5.83 -20.71
N GLU A 186 -17.57 -5.27 -21.69
CA GLU A 186 -16.13 -5.52 -21.88
C GLU A 186 -15.24 -5.02 -20.73
N ASN A 187 -15.75 -4.12 -19.87
CA ASN A 187 -15.03 -3.65 -18.68
C ASN A 187 -15.07 -4.65 -17.52
N ILE A 188 -15.81 -5.76 -17.64
CA ILE A 188 -15.85 -6.86 -16.65
C ILE A 188 -15.23 -8.13 -17.24
N ILE A 189 -15.70 -8.55 -18.42
CA ILE A 189 -15.10 -9.65 -19.19
C ILE A 189 -14.99 -9.19 -20.64
N LYS A 190 -13.76 -9.19 -21.16
CA LYS A 190 -13.46 -8.98 -22.58
C LYS A 190 -13.31 -10.34 -23.27
N ILE A 191 -13.84 -10.48 -24.48
CA ILE A 191 -13.65 -11.69 -25.28
C ILE A 191 -12.50 -11.48 -26.25
N GLU A 192 -11.51 -12.35 -26.19
CA GLU A 192 -10.37 -12.37 -27.10
C GLU A 192 -10.46 -13.59 -28.02
N ASN A 193 -10.40 -13.36 -29.32
CA ASN A 193 -10.56 -14.42 -30.34
C ASN A 193 -9.22 -14.94 -30.89
N SER A 194 -8.10 -14.70 -30.21
CA SER A 194 -6.78 -15.15 -30.65
C SER A 194 -6.43 -16.53 -30.09
N GLY A 195 -6.10 -17.48 -30.97
CA GLY A 195 -5.63 -18.82 -30.60
C GLY A 195 -6.60 -19.95 -30.97
N THR A 196 -6.44 -21.11 -30.32
CA THR A 196 -7.19 -22.33 -30.62
C THR A 196 -8.64 -22.27 -30.13
N ASN A 197 -8.90 -21.60 -28.99
CA ASN A 197 -10.21 -21.32 -28.42
C ASN A 197 -10.35 -19.82 -28.10
N PRO A 198 -11.53 -19.20 -28.25
CA PRO A 198 -11.79 -17.88 -27.70
C PRO A 198 -11.59 -17.86 -26.18
N LYS A 199 -11.07 -16.75 -25.65
CA LYS A 199 -10.82 -16.57 -24.22
C LYS A 199 -11.70 -15.47 -23.63
N ALA A 200 -12.24 -15.73 -22.44
CA ALA A 200 -12.86 -14.72 -21.59
C ALA A 200 -11.80 -14.15 -20.64
N LEU A 201 -11.36 -12.92 -20.92
CA LEU A 201 -10.38 -12.19 -20.14
C LEU A 201 -11.08 -11.36 -19.06
N ILE A 202 -10.75 -11.61 -17.80
CA ILE A 202 -11.37 -10.94 -16.66
C ILE A 202 -10.69 -9.60 -16.38
N ALA A 203 -11.50 -8.55 -16.21
CA ALA A 203 -11.07 -7.32 -15.57
C ALA A 203 -11.21 -7.46 -14.05
N PHE A 204 -10.09 -7.74 -13.38
CA PHE A 204 -10.03 -7.97 -11.94
C PHE A 204 -10.50 -6.76 -11.13
N ASP A 205 -11.14 -7.04 -9.99
CA ASP A 205 -11.69 -6.01 -9.11
C ASP A 205 -11.66 -6.46 -7.65
N ILE A 206 -11.75 -5.51 -6.72
CA ILE A 206 -11.89 -5.76 -5.27
C ILE A 206 -13.33 -6.05 -4.85
N VAL A 207 -14.29 -5.97 -5.80
CA VAL A 207 -15.71 -6.31 -5.59
C VAL A 207 -16.21 -7.33 -6.60
N GLU A 208 -17.25 -8.06 -6.20
CA GLU A 208 -17.94 -9.01 -7.08
C GLU A 208 -18.57 -8.29 -8.28
N ARG A 209 -18.39 -8.86 -9.47
CA ARG A 209 -18.99 -8.35 -10.72
C ARG A 209 -19.83 -9.41 -11.39
N LYS A 210 -20.95 -9.01 -11.99
CA LYS A 210 -21.79 -9.89 -12.79
C LYS A 210 -21.87 -9.37 -14.20
N VAL A 211 -21.76 -10.27 -15.17
CA VAL A 211 -21.88 -9.96 -16.60
C VAL A 211 -22.56 -11.10 -17.31
N LYS A 212 -23.27 -10.81 -18.40
CA LYS A 212 -23.82 -11.85 -19.27
C LYS A 212 -22.95 -12.00 -20.50
N LEU A 213 -22.57 -13.24 -20.78
CA LEU A 213 -21.94 -13.66 -22.02
C LEU A 213 -23.01 -14.26 -22.93
N LYS A 214 -22.94 -13.95 -24.22
CA LYS A 214 -23.89 -14.44 -25.23
C LYS A 214 -23.16 -15.30 -26.24
N ALA A 215 -23.53 -16.57 -26.31
CA ALA A 215 -23.14 -17.49 -27.37
C ALA A 215 -24.13 -17.38 -28.54
N THR A 216 -23.64 -17.36 -29.77
CA THR A 216 -24.46 -17.34 -30.97
C THR A 216 -24.01 -18.42 -31.94
N VAL A 217 -24.96 -19.25 -32.37
CA VAL A 217 -24.78 -20.33 -33.35
C VAL A 217 -25.95 -20.27 -34.34
N ASN A 218 -25.68 -20.22 -35.65
CA ASN A 218 -26.71 -20.24 -36.71
C ASN A 218 -27.92 -19.33 -36.44
N ARG A 219 -27.66 -18.09 -35.99
CA ARG A 219 -28.65 -17.04 -35.62
C ARG A 219 -29.49 -17.32 -34.36
N LYS A 220 -29.31 -18.47 -33.70
CA LYS A 220 -29.80 -18.72 -32.34
C LYS A 220 -28.79 -18.20 -31.33
N SER A 221 -29.27 -17.82 -30.16
CA SER A 221 -28.40 -17.31 -29.11
C SER A 221 -28.89 -17.64 -27.71
N GLU A 222 -27.94 -17.85 -26.82
CA GLU A 222 -28.16 -18.15 -25.41
C GLU A 222 -27.28 -17.21 -24.57
N LYS A 223 -27.79 -16.83 -23.39
CA LYS A 223 -27.11 -15.94 -22.47
C LYS A 223 -26.75 -16.70 -21.20
N PHE A 224 -25.50 -16.53 -20.78
CA PHE A 224 -24.95 -17.11 -19.58
C PHE A 224 -24.57 -15.98 -18.62
N GLU A 225 -25.11 -16.00 -17.42
CA GLU A 225 -24.71 -15.08 -16.36
C GLU A 225 -23.45 -15.62 -15.67
N VAL A 226 -22.41 -14.79 -15.61
CA VAL A 226 -21.12 -15.11 -15.01
C VAL A 226 -20.84 -14.12 -13.89
N THR A 227 -20.49 -14.66 -12.73
CA THR A 227 -20.06 -13.91 -11.55
C THR A 227 -18.54 -13.97 -11.44
N VAL A 228 -17.87 -12.82 -11.51
CA VAL A 228 -16.44 -12.65 -11.23
C VAL A 228 -16.26 -12.34 -9.76
N LEU A 229 -15.52 -13.19 -9.06
CA LEU A 229 -15.21 -13.00 -7.64
C LEU A 229 -14.21 -11.86 -7.43
N PRO A 230 -14.31 -11.15 -6.29
CA PRO A 230 -13.35 -10.13 -5.92
C PRO A 230 -11.96 -10.72 -5.68
N VAL A 231 -10.93 -9.95 -5.98
CA VAL A 231 -9.55 -10.24 -5.58
C VAL A 231 -9.40 -9.98 -4.10
N VAL A 232 -9.05 -11.03 -3.37
CA VAL A 232 -8.90 -10.99 -1.91
C VAL A 232 -7.47 -10.76 -1.47
N LYS A 233 -6.50 -11.09 -2.33
CA LYS A 233 -5.07 -11.00 -2.02
C LYS A 233 -4.25 -10.81 -3.28
N ILE A 234 -3.25 -9.94 -3.21
CA ILE A 234 -2.21 -9.76 -4.24
C ILE A 234 -0.85 -9.83 -3.56
N GLU A 235 0.05 -10.64 -4.12
CA GLU A 235 1.44 -10.74 -3.67
C GLU A 235 2.37 -10.29 -4.79
N ILE A 236 3.29 -9.37 -4.47
CA ILE A 236 4.28 -8.84 -5.39
C ILE A 236 5.66 -9.12 -4.82
N ASN A 237 6.47 -9.87 -5.57
CA ASN A 237 7.87 -10.11 -5.23
C ASN A 237 8.73 -9.02 -5.86
N ASN A 238 9.34 -8.17 -5.04
CA ASN A 238 10.22 -7.08 -5.48
C ASN A 238 11.69 -7.50 -5.54
N GLY A 239 11.99 -8.74 -5.15
CA GLY A 239 13.33 -9.33 -5.16
C GLY A 239 13.28 -10.71 -4.51
N PRO A 240 14.43 -11.41 -4.40
CA PRO A 240 14.49 -12.75 -3.81
C PRO A 240 13.99 -12.79 -2.36
N ASN A 241 14.14 -11.68 -1.63
CA ASN A 241 13.82 -11.60 -0.19
C ASN A 241 12.82 -10.48 0.15
N ASP A 242 12.34 -9.69 -0.82
CA ASP A 242 11.44 -8.55 -0.57
C ASP A 242 10.07 -8.80 -1.20
N LYS A 243 9.02 -8.71 -0.39
CA LYS A 243 7.65 -9.04 -0.78
C LYS A 243 6.67 -8.00 -0.25
N LYS A 244 5.77 -7.54 -1.12
CA LYS A 244 4.62 -6.70 -0.77
C LYS A 244 3.34 -7.51 -0.90
N VAL A 245 2.48 -7.46 0.12
CA VAL A 245 1.19 -8.15 0.12
C VAL A 245 0.07 -7.14 0.33
N TYR A 246 -0.94 -7.20 -0.53
CA TYR A 246 -2.22 -6.54 -0.35
C TYR A 246 -3.27 -7.59 0.02
N GLU A 247 -4.04 -7.31 1.06
CA GLU A 247 -5.20 -8.11 1.45
C GLU A 247 -6.43 -7.22 1.46
N PHE A 248 -7.47 -7.66 0.76
CA PHE A 248 -8.71 -6.92 0.59
C PHE A 248 -9.82 -7.58 1.38
N THR A 249 -10.58 -6.76 2.08
CA THR A 249 -11.84 -7.14 2.71
C THR A 249 -12.94 -6.21 2.23
N GLN A 250 -14.18 -6.47 2.62
CA GLN A 250 -15.33 -5.67 2.21
C GLN A 250 -15.13 -4.16 2.47
N ASN A 251 -14.47 -3.80 3.59
CA ASN A 251 -14.35 -2.41 4.03
C ASN A 251 -12.90 -2.00 4.38
N GLY A 252 -11.91 -2.84 4.07
CA GLY A 252 -10.52 -2.57 4.47
C GLY A 252 -9.47 -3.14 3.53
N ILE A 253 -8.32 -2.46 3.50
CA ILE A 253 -7.13 -2.85 2.75
C ILE A 253 -5.97 -2.96 3.75
N THR A 254 -5.32 -4.12 3.78
CA THR A 254 -4.08 -4.30 4.53
C THR A 254 -2.91 -4.35 3.55
N ILE A 255 -1.89 -3.53 3.79
CA ILE A 255 -0.66 -3.50 3.00
C ILE A 255 0.49 -3.93 3.91
N LYS A 256 1.18 -5.00 3.54
CA LYS A 256 2.30 -5.57 4.32
C LYS A 256 3.57 -5.59 3.48
N GLY A 257 4.69 -5.27 4.11
CA GLY A 257 6.03 -5.39 3.53
C GLY A 257 6.87 -6.38 4.32
N PHE A 258 7.46 -7.34 3.63
CA PHE A 258 8.27 -8.41 4.20
C PHE A 258 9.70 -8.34 3.68
N GLN A 259 10.65 -8.67 4.55
CA GLN A 259 12.03 -8.96 4.17
C GLN A 259 12.46 -10.26 4.83
N ASP A 260 13.02 -11.20 4.07
CA ASP A 260 13.40 -12.53 4.56
C ASP A 260 12.24 -13.23 5.31
N ASP A 261 11.03 -13.17 4.72
CA ASP A 261 9.74 -13.64 5.28
C ASP A 261 9.32 -13.02 6.62
N LYS A 262 10.06 -12.04 7.12
CA LYS A 262 9.72 -11.28 8.33
C LYS A 262 8.91 -10.04 7.97
N LEU A 263 7.77 -9.86 8.63
CA LEU A 263 6.98 -8.63 8.52
C LEU A 263 7.79 -7.44 9.07
N LEU A 264 8.09 -6.48 8.21
CA LEU A 264 8.86 -5.28 8.56
C LEU A 264 8.01 -4.02 8.65
N ARG A 265 6.87 -3.99 7.98
CA ARG A 265 5.97 -2.84 8.00
C ARG A 265 4.58 -3.28 7.57
N GLY A 266 3.59 -2.57 8.06
CA GLY A 266 2.20 -2.88 7.80
C GLY A 266 1.34 -1.65 7.98
N THR A 267 0.37 -1.47 7.09
CA THR A 267 -0.62 -0.40 7.17
C THR A 267 -2.00 -0.97 6.90
N LEU A 268 -2.95 -0.65 7.76
CA LEU A 268 -4.35 -1.02 7.64
C LEU A 268 -5.18 0.23 7.37
N TYR A 269 -5.96 0.17 6.30
CA TYR A 269 -6.89 1.21 5.91
C TYR A 269 -8.31 0.67 5.99
N SER A 270 -9.23 1.51 6.44
CA SER A 270 -10.65 1.37 6.10
C SER A 270 -10.92 2.11 4.79
N TYR A 271 -11.90 1.66 4.00
CA TYR A 271 -12.30 2.37 2.79
C TYR A 271 -13.80 2.42 2.58
N THR A 272 -14.22 3.41 1.79
CA THR A 272 -15.53 3.47 1.13
C THR A 272 -15.32 3.40 -0.37
N LEU A 273 -16.25 2.77 -1.09
CA LEU A 273 -16.14 2.49 -2.52
C LEU A 273 -17.16 3.32 -3.31
N ASP A 274 -16.67 4.08 -4.28
CA ASP A 274 -17.45 4.61 -5.40
C ASP A 274 -17.23 3.67 -6.59
N ASP A 275 -18.13 2.71 -6.68
CA ASP A 275 -18.07 1.60 -7.61
C ASP A 275 -18.12 2.03 -9.08
N ALA A 276 -18.98 3.01 -9.37
CA ALA A 276 -19.23 3.51 -10.72
C ALA A 276 -17.99 4.19 -11.32
N ASN A 277 -17.16 4.82 -10.49
CA ASN A 277 -15.98 5.56 -10.94
C ASN A 277 -14.64 4.87 -10.60
N LYS A 278 -14.68 3.63 -10.07
CA LYS A 278 -13.49 2.89 -9.61
C LYS A 278 -12.62 3.72 -8.66
N LYS A 279 -13.27 4.32 -7.66
CA LYS A 279 -12.61 5.15 -6.64
C LYS A 279 -12.79 4.56 -5.26
N ILE A 280 -11.74 4.59 -4.46
CA ILE A 280 -11.77 4.27 -3.03
C ILE A 280 -11.38 5.49 -2.22
N THR A 281 -12.15 5.81 -1.18
CA THR A 281 -11.75 6.80 -0.18
C THR A 281 -11.29 6.06 1.06
N VAL A 282 -9.98 6.12 1.33
CA VAL A 282 -9.33 5.39 2.41
C VAL A 282 -9.10 6.27 3.63
N ARG A 283 -9.07 5.65 4.81
CA ARG A 283 -8.67 6.25 6.09
C ARG A 283 -7.73 5.30 6.81
N LEU A 284 -6.58 5.79 7.24
CA LEU A 284 -5.66 5.01 8.05
C LEU A 284 -6.31 4.64 9.38
N THR A 285 -6.26 3.35 9.73
CA THR A 285 -6.78 2.86 11.02
C THR A 285 -5.67 2.32 11.91
N SER A 286 -4.69 1.63 11.33
CA SER A 286 -3.63 1.01 12.11
C SER A 286 -2.32 0.89 11.33
N VAL A 287 -1.22 0.85 12.07
CA VAL A 287 0.13 0.60 11.57
C VAL A 287 0.76 -0.53 12.37
N PHE A 288 1.64 -1.28 11.72
CA PHE A 288 2.42 -2.31 12.39
C PHE A 288 3.72 -1.71 12.92
N SER A 289 3.98 -1.85 14.23
CA SER A 289 5.28 -1.55 14.82
C SER A 289 6.17 -2.80 14.81
N PRO A 290 7.30 -2.78 14.10
CA PRO A 290 8.26 -3.87 14.08
C PRO A 290 8.97 -4.05 15.42
N GLU A 291 9.21 -2.95 16.14
CA GLU A 291 9.90 -2.94 17.44
C GLU A 291 9.10 -3.73 18.48
N TYR A 292 7.76 -3.58 18.46
CA TYR A 292 6.85 -4.28 19.38
C TYR A 292 6.18 -5.51 18.76
N ASN A 293 6.47 -5.82 17.49
CA ASN A 293 5.84 -6.88 16.71
C ASN A 293 4.30 -6.87 16.84
N LYS A 294 3.69 -5.69 16.74
CA LYS A 294 2.28 -5.47 17.07
C LYS A 294 1.62 -4.44 16.16
N TRP A 295 0.36 -4.66 15.82
CA TRP A 295 -0.51 -3.66 15.21
C TRP A 295 -1.06 -2.69 16.25
N THR A 296 -0.93 -1.40 15.97
CA THR A 296 -1.39 -0.32 16.85
C THR A 296 -2.20 0.68 16.06
N THR A 297 -3.10 1.41 16.73
CA THR A 297 -3.65 2.64 16.15
C THR A 297 -2.53 3.64 15.86
N ILE A 298 -2.80 4.65 15.02
CA ILE A 298 -1.80 5.67 14.72
C ILE A 298 -1.46 6.50 15.97
N GLU A 299 -2.44 6.76 16.85
CA GLU A 299 -2.24 7.44 18.12
C GLU A 299 -1.36 6.64 19.08
N GLU A 300 -1.62 5.34 19.22
CA GLU A 300 -0.81 4.44 20.05
C GLU A 300 0.61 4.30 19.50
N TYR A 301 0.76 4.20 18.17
CA TYR A 301 2.05 4.14 17.52
C TYR A 301 2.91 5.34 17.90
N TYR A 302 2.41 6.56 17.71
CA TYR A 302 3.15 7.77 18.07
C TYR A 302 3.34 7.93 19.57
N SER A 303 2.39 7.46 20.41
CA SER A 303 2.58 7.43 21.87
C SER A 303 3.77 6.56 22.26
N LEU A 304 3.90 5.38 21.66
CA LEU A 304 5.04 4.48 21.89
C LEU A 304 6.37 5.09 21.40
N ILE A 305 6.36 5.78 20.25
CA ILE A 305 7.53 6.49 19.74
C ILE A 305 7.95 7.63 20.68
N ILE A 306 6.98 8.41 21.19
CA ILE A 306 7.23 9.46 22.19
C ILE A 306 7.88 8.84 23.44
N ASP A 307 7.31 7.77 23.98
CA ASP A 307 7.81 7.14 25.21
C ASP A 307 9.22 6.57 25.01
N MET A 308 9.50 5.97 23.85
CA MET A 308 10.83 5.50 23.49
C MET A 308 11.84 6.65 23.39
N GLN A 309 11.48 7.75 22.72
CA GLN A 309 12.34 8.92 22.58
C GLN A 309 12.61 9.56 23.95
N LEU A 310 11.57 9.74 24.78
CA LEU A 310 11.71 10.27 26.13
C LEU A 310 12.59 9.39 27.02
N THR A 311 12.46 8.06 26.93
CA THR A 311 13.31 7.14 27.68
C THR A 311 14.78 7.31 27.30
N ARG A 312 15.08 7.47 25.99
CA ARG A 312 16.46 7.73 25.54
C ARG A 312 17.02 9.04 26.06
N GLU A 313 16.23 10.12 26.01
CA GLU A 313 16.65 11.43 26.52
C GLU A 313 16.87 11.40 28.04
N LYS A 314 15.98 10.71 28.76
CA LYS A 314 16.10 10.51 30.21
C LYS A 314 17.37 9.74 30.55
N ASP A 315 17.57 8.57 29.95
CA ASP A 315 18.76 7.73 30.17
C ASP A 315 20.05 8.51 29.87
N TYR A 316 20.03 9.35 28.85
CA TYR A 316 21.19 10.18 28.50
C TYR A 316 21.50 11.22 29.56
N LEU A 317 20.50 11.98 30.01
CA LEU A 317 20.67 13.01 31.04
C LEU A 317 21.06 12.40 32.39
N GLU A 318 20.43 11.29 32.79
CA GLU A 318 20.79 10.56 34.02
C GLU A 318 22.21 9.99 33.96
N SER A 319 22.63 9.47 32.80
CA SER A 319 24.01 9.02 32.59
C SER A 319 25.03 10.16 32.70
N ILE A 320 24.70 11.36 32.21
CA ILE A 320 25.55 12.54 32.39
C ILE A 320 25.69 12.85 33.89
N ASP A 321 24.58 12.89 34.63
CA ASP A 321 24.60 13.20 36.07
C ASP A 321 25.39 12.15 36.86
N ALA A 322 25.22 10.86 36.54
CA ALA A 322 25.98 9.77 37.14
C ALA A 322 27.48 9.83 36.81
N LEU A 323 27.87 10.35 35.64
CA LEU A 323 29.27 10.59 35.32
C LEU A 323 29.82 11.80 36.08
N LEU A 324 29.06 12.90 36.14
CA LEU A 324 29.46 14.12 36.85
C LEU A 324 29.64 13.90 38.36
N SER A 325 28.89 12.98 38.97
CA SER A 325 29.02 12.62 40.38
C SER A 325 30.26 11.80 40.71
N LYS A 326 31.02 11.30 39.72
CA LYS A 326 32.24 10.53 39.97
C LYS A 326 33.41 11.44 40.39
N PRO A 327 34.27 10.98 41.32
CA PRO A 327 35.48 11.71 41.71
C PRO A 327 36.50 11.77 40.56
N THR A 328 36.62 10.69 39.78
CA THR A 328 37.50 10.59 38.60
C THR A 328 36.70 10.05 37.42
N ILE A 329 36.91 10.63 36.23
CA ILE A 329 36.21 10.21 35.00
C ILE A 329 37.25 9.93 33.91
N SER A 330 37.16 8.75 33.31
CA SER A 330 37.99 8.34 32.17
C SER A 330 37.18 8.26 30.87
N ILE A 331 37.85 8.13 29.72
CA ILE A 331 37.19 7.84 28.45
C ILE A 331 36.44 6.50 28.50
N SER A 332 36.95 5.53 29.26
CA SER A 332 36.28 4.25 29.49
C SER A 332 34.95 4.41 30.23
N ASP A 333 34.87 5.35 31.18
CA ASP A 333 33.61 5.69 31.84
C ASP A 333 32.61 6.31 30.86
N LEU A 334 33.06 7.20 29.97
CA LEU A 334 32.21 7.78 28.92
C LEU A 334 31.63 6.71 27.99
N LYS A 335 32.45 5.73 27.60
CA LYS A 335 32.03 4.59 26.76
C LYS A 335 30.90 3.79 27.39
N LYS A 336 30.97 3.57 28.70
CA LYS A 336 29.95 2.83 29.45
C LYS A 336 28.70 3.67 29.70
N GLY A 337 28.88 4.91 30.17
CA GLY A 337 27.77 5.78 30.54
C GLY A 337 26.96 6.26 29.35
N LEU A 338 27.62 6.55 28.22
CA LEU A 338 26.97 7.11 27.03
C LEU A 338 26.73 6.07 25.93
N LYS A 339 26.78 4.76 26.25
CA LYS A 339 26.67 3.67 25.26
C LYS A 339 25.43 3.77 24.36
N ASN A 340 24.32 4.32 24.87
CA ASN A 340 23.05 4.46 24.18
C ASN A 340 22.84 5.85 23.53
N TYR A 341 23.83 6.75 23.62
CA TYR A 341 23.69 8.13 23.14
C TYR A 341 23.65 8.26 21.62
N SER A 342 24.20 7.30 20.88
CA SER A 342 24.36 7.38 19.43
C SER A 342 23.88 6.07 18.78
N PRO A 343 23.42 6.11 17.52
CA PRO A 343 23.05 4.91 16.76
C PRO A 343 24.19 3.87 16.70
N ALA A 344 25.43 4.34 16.71
CA ALA A 344 26.60 3.49 16.89
C ALA A 344 26.86 3.24 18.38
N ASP A 345 26.95 1.97 18.77
CA ASP A 345 27.38 1.54 20.10
C ASP A 345 28.80 2.04 20.40
N ILE A 346 28.88 3.16 21.12
CA ILE A 346 30.16 3.82 21.40
C ILE A 346 31.07 2.99 22.30
N SER A 347 30.54 1.96 22.98
CA SER A 347 31.35 1.07 23.81
C SER A 347 32.34 0.25 22.99
N LYS A 348 32.05 0.04 21.69
CA LYS A 348 32.90 -0.68 20.73
C LYS A 348 33.96 0.21 20.08
N LEU A 349 33.89 1.53 20.27
CA LEU A 349 34.85 2.46 19.68
C LEU A 349 36.18 2.44 20.46
N THR A 350 37.26 2.82 19.79
CA THR A 350 38.53 3.12 20.48
C THR A 350 38.43 4.40 21.29
N ASP A 351 39.28 4.57 22.29
CA ASP A 351 39.26 5.76 23.16
C ASP A 351 39.52 7.04 22.36
N LYS A 352 40.40 6.99 21.35
CA LYS A 352 40.60 8.08 20.39
C LYS A 352 39.33 8.42 19.63
N GLN A 353 38.61 7.44 19.09
CA GLN A 353 37.36 7.70 18.37
C GLN A 353 36.28 8.32 19.27
N VAL A 354 36.19 7.90 20.53
CA VAL A 354 35.26 8.49 21.52
C VAL A 354 35.64 9.93 21.81
N PHE A 355 36.93 10.20 22.02
CA PHE A 355 37.44 11.56 22.21
C PHE A 355 37.10 12.47 21.02
N GLU A 356 37.39 12.04 19.79
CA GLU A 356 37.12 12.81 18.57
C GLU A 356 35.62 13.13 18.41
N ARG A 357 34.75 12.16 18.73
CA ARG A 357 33.29 12.29 18.56
C ARG A 357 32.61 13.14 19.64
N ILE A 358 33.07 13.05 20.89
CA ILE A 358 32.37 13.65 22.05
C ILE A 358 33.09 14.88 22.58
N LEU A 359 34.42 14.80 22.71
CA LEU A 359 35.23 15.75 23.47
C LEU A 359 35.90 16.81 22.58
N LYS A 360 36.54 16.41 21.47
CA LYS A 360 37.41 17.28 20.66
C LYS A 360 36.77 18.61 20.26
N ARG A 361 35.57 18.58 19.68
CA ARG A 361 34.87 19.80 19.23
C ARG A 361 34.62 20.80 20.37
N ARG A 362 34.39 20.30 21.59
CA ARG A 362 34.04 21.11 22.76
C ARG A 362 35.25 21.57 23.56
N LEU A 363 36.33 20.79 23.53
CA LEU A 363 37.60 21.11 24.19
C LEU A 363 38.55 21.93 23.31
N GLY A 364 38.46 21.81 21.98
CA GLY A 364 39.42 22.43 21.07
C GLY A 364 40.84 21.87 21.22
N MET A 365 40.96 20.59 21.56
CA MET A 365 42.21 19.91 21.92
C MET A 365 42.32 18.59 21.14
N GLU A 366 43.55 18.16 20.81
CA GLU A 366 43.81 16.88 20.17
C GLU A 366 43.93 15.73 21.18
N TYR A 367 43.61 14.51 20.75
CA TYR A 367 43.63 13.33 21.62
C TYR A 367 45.00 13.10 22.28
N ASN A 368 46.08 13.32 21.52
CA ASN A 368 47.44 13.12 22.01
C ASN A 368 47.80 14.09 23.13
N ASP A 369 47.27 15.32 23.10
CA ASP A 369 47.48 16.31 24.17
C ASP A 369 46.64 15.95 25.40
N PHE A 370 45.43 15.45 25.17
CA PHE A 370 44.53 15.05 26.25
C PHE A 370 45.10 13.90 27.10
N ILE A 371 45.69 12.88 26.47
CA ILE A 371 46.26 11.73 27.21
C ILE A 371 47.55 12.06 27.98
N LEU A 372 48.20 13.19 27.68
CA LEU A 372 49.38 13.68 28.42
C LEU A 372 48.99 14.38 29.72
N LEU A 373 47.73 14.80 29.87
CA LEU A 373 47.22 15.39 31.10
C LEU A 373 47.17 14.34 32.22
N ASN A 374 47.31 14.78 33.47
CA ASN A 374 47.12 13.88 34.60
C ASN A 374 45.63 13.51 34.78
N SER A 375 45.33 12.47 35.56
CA SER A 375 43.96 11.95 35.72
C SER A 375 42.95 12.98 36.26
N GLN A 376 43.41 13.90 37.11
CA GLN A 376 42.57 14.98 37.64
C GLN A 376 42.25 16.00 36.55
N GLU A 377 43.25 16.45 35.79
CA GLU A 377 43.08 17.37 34.67
C GLU A 377 42.16 16.79 33.59
N GLN A 378 42.35 15.51 33.23
CA GLN A 378 41.47 14.81 32.30
C GLN A 378 40.02 14.80 32.82
N THR A 379 39.83 14.50 34.11
CA THR A 379 38.51 14.50 34.76
C THR A 379 37.84 15.87 34.67
N GLU A 380 38.54 16.95 34.99
CA GLU A 380 37.98 18.32 34.94
C GLU A 380 37.59 18.73 33.51
N LYS A 381 38.41 18.37 32.51
CA LYS A 381 38.08 18.60 31.10
C LYS A 381 36.83 17.82 30.68
N ILE A 382 36.71 16.56 31.08
CA ILE A 382 35.51 15.74 30.80
C ILE A 382 34.28 16.34 31.50
N LYS A 383 34.37 16.71 32.78
CA LYS A 383 33.26 17.34 33.53
C LYS A 383 32.78 18.63 32.88
N THR A 384 33.71 19.44 32.37
CA THR A 384 33.39 20.67 31.61
C THR A 384 32.54 20.35 30.37
N VAL A 385 32.93 19.32 29.61
CA VAL A 385 32.18 18.89 28.41
C VAL A 385 30.81 18.33 28.77
N LEU A 386 30.72 17.45 29.76
CA LEU A 386 29.46 16.86 30.21
C LEU A 386 28.47 17.91 30.73
N THR A 387 28.96 18.88 31.51
CA THR A 387 28.15 20.01 31.97
C THR A 387 27.64 20.84 30.80
N ARG A 388 28.50 21.12 29.80
CA ARG A 388 28.10 21.83 28.59
C ARG A 388 27.06 21.07 27.78
N LEU A 389 27.19 19.75 27.65
CA LEU A 389 26.21 18.90 26.96
C LEU A 389 24.82 18.99 27.59
N LYS A 390 24.74 18.93 28.93
CA LYS A 390 23.48 19.08 29.65
C LYS A 390 22.83 20.45 29.39
N LYS A 391 23.63 21.52 29.41
CA LYS A 391 23.17 22.89 29.10
C LYS A 391 22.72 23.05 27.66
N GLU A 392 23.47 22.49 26.71
CA GLU A 392 23.13 22.48 25.28
C GLU A 392 21.74 21.84 25.06
N MET A 393 21.41 20.77 25.80
CA MET A 393 20.08 20.14 25.75
C MET A 393 18.98 21.11 26.21
N ALA A 394 19.14 21.77 27.36
CA ALA A 394 18.15 22.73 27.84
C ALA A 394 17.93 23.88 26.83
N ILE A 395 19.03 24.44 26.31
CA ILE A 395 18.97 25.52 25.30
C ILE A 395 18.28 25.05 24.02
N GLN A 396 18.52 23.81 23.57
CA GLN A 396 17.89 23.24 22.38
C GLN A 396 16.35 23.27 22.46
N TYR A 397 15.80 23.11 23.65
CA TYR A 397 14.36 23.16 23.90
C TYR A 397 13.88 24.53 24.42
N GLY A 398 14.69 25.58 24.28
CA GLY A 398 14.33 26.95 24.66
C GLY A 398 14.27 27.18 26.17
N LEU A 399 14.84 26.28 26.97
CA LEU A 399 14.84 26.37 28.42
C LEU A 399 16.13 27.04 28.94
N PRO A 400 16.10 27.65 30.15
CA PRO A 400 17.29 28.14 30.82
C PRO A 400 18.37 27.06 30.97
N GLU A 401 19.65 27.42 30.88
CA GLU A 401 20.78 26.47 31.00
C GLU A 401 20.76 25.62 32.28
N ALA A 402 20.18 26.14 33.36
CA ALA A 402 20.11 25.51 34.66
C ALA A 402 18.82 24.70 34.90
N SER A 403 18.03 24.43 33.85
CA SER A 403 16.78 23.69 33.98
C SER A 403 17.00 22.26 34.46
N SER A 404 16.03 21.72 35.21
CA SER A 404 16.11 20.36 35.73
C SER A 404 15.91 19.33 34.60
N ILE A 405 16.27 18.07 34.86
CA ILE A 405 16.00 16.98 33.91
C ILE A 405 14.49 16.85 33.69
N GLU A 406 13.69 16.98 34.74
CA GLU A 406 12.23 16.90 34.68
C GLU A 406 11.64 17.99 33.79
N ASP A 407 12.11 19.24 33.92
CA ASP A 407 11.68 20.36 33.09
C ASP A 407 12.03 20.13 31.61
N ILE A 408 13.26 19.66 31.35
CA ILE A 408 13.71 19.33 29.99
C ILE A 408 12.82 18.23 29.40
N LEU A 409 12.60 17.13 30.12
CA LEU A 409 11.78 16.01 29.64
C LEU A 409 10.32 16.42 29.42
N ALA A 410 9.77 17.30 30.26
CA ALA A 410 8.41 17.81 30.09
C ALA A 410 8.27 18.64 28.80
N GLU A 411 9.22 19.52 28.50
CA GLU A 411 9.18 20.32 27.28
C GLU A 411 9.46 19.47 26.03
N VAL A 412 10.38 18.50 26.12
CA VAL A 412 10.61 17.49 25.06
C VAL A 412 9.32 16.73 24.75
N LYS A 413 8.64 16.22 25.79
CA LYS A 413 7.37 15.50 25.64
C LYS A 413 6.33 16.35 24.93
N LYS A 414 6.17 17.60 25.36
CA LYS A 414 5.24 18.56 24.77
C LYS A 414 5.56 18.82 23.30
N LEU A 415 6.84 19.00 22.93
CA LEU A 415 7.26 19.21 21.55
C LEU A 415 6.95 17.98 20.67
N TYR A 416 7.27 16.77 21.14
CA TYR A 416 6.93 15.55 20.41
C TYR A 416 5.43 15.37 20.25
N GLN A 417 4.64 15.62 21.31
CA GLN A 417 3.18 15.57 21.24
C GLN A 417 2.61 16.55 20.22
N GLN A 418 3.14 17.77 20.14
CA GLN A 418 2.71 18.77 19.16
C GLN A 418 3.05 18.34 17.73
N ASN A 419 4.27 17.85 17.49
CA ASN A 419 4.70 17.39 16.17
C ASN A 419 3.84 16.21 15.69
N TYR A 420 3.68 15.18 16.53
CA TYR A 420 2.92 13.99 16.15
C TYR A 420 1.41 14.22 16.12
N ALA A 421 0.86 15.20 16.85
CA ALA A 421 -0.56 15.55 16.73
C ALA A 421 -0.91 16.00 15.30
N GLN A 422 -0.02 16.76 14.65
CA GLN A 422 -0.20 17.16 13.26
C GLN A 422 -0.05 15.95 12.31
N GLU A 423 0.95 15.10 12.51
CA GLU A 423 1.14 13.88 11.70
C GLU A 423 -0.07 12.93 11.83
N ILE A 424 -0.61 12.73 13.03
CA ILE A 424 -1.83 11.93 13.28
C ILE A 424 -3.01 12.53 12.52
N LYS A 425 -3.19 13.86 12.62
CA LYS A 425 -4.30 14.55 11.95
C LYS A 425 -4.22 14.36 10.43
N GLU A 426 -3.04 14.53 9.85
CA GLU A 426 -2.81 14.34 8.42
C GLU A 426 -3.01 12.87 8.03
N ALA A 427 -2.44 11.92 8.78
CA ALA A 427 -2.54 10.49 8.47
C ALA A 427 -3.99 9.98 8.48
N LYS A 428 -4.84 10.52 9.37
CA LYS A 428 -6.27 10.16 9.48
C LYS A 428 -7.16 10.89 8.48
N GLU A 429 -6.64 11.89 7.78
CA GLU A 429 -7.42 12.62 6.79
C GLU A 429 -7.80 11.68 5.63
N PRO A 430 -9.09 11.62 5.23
CA PRO A 430 -9.52 10.77 4.14
C PRO A 430 -8.86 11.17 2.83
N CYS A 431 -8.42 10.16 2.08
CA CYS A 431 -7.82 10.38 0.78
C CYS A 431 -8.51 9.50 -0.26
N THR A 432 -8.88 10.08 -1.39
CA THR A 432 -9.57 9.38 -2.48
C THR A 432 -8.58 9.00 -3.55
N TYR A 433 -8.61 7.74 -3.97
CA TYR A 433 -7.77 7.17 -5.01
C TYR A 433 -8.63 6.61 -6.12
N THR A 434 -8.25 6.78 -7.38
CA THR A 434 -8.64 5.82 -8.41
C THR A 434 -7.85 4.55 -8.21
N TYR A 435 -8.43 3.39 -8.50
CA TYR A 435 -7.73 2.11 -8.42
C TYR A 435 -7.96 1.24 -9.66
N SER A 436 -7.02 0.34 -9.90
CA SER A 436 -7.12 -0.73 -10.90
C SER A 436 -6.31 -1.95 -10.47
N ILE A 437 -6.75 -3.13 -10.90
CA ILE A 437 -5.97 -4.36 -10.78
C ILE A 437 -5.56 -4.79 -12.18
N VAL A 438 -4.26 -4.96 -12.40
CA VAL A 438 -3.70 -5.30 -13.71
C VAL A 438 -3.00 -6.65 -13.62
N LYS A 439 -3.19 -7.50 -14.62
CA LYS A 439 -2.50 -8.79 -14.76
C LYS A 439 -1.38 -8.64 -15.80
N ASN A 440 -0.15 -8.98 -15.43
CA ASN A 440 0.97 -8.98 -16.37
C ASN A 440 0.98 -10.25 -17.24
N SER A 441 1.91 -10.33 -18.20
CA SER A 441 2.04 -11.48 -19.11
C SER A 441 2.39 -12.81 -18.43
N GLU A 442 2.94 -12.76 -17.22
CA GLU A 442 3.28 -13.94 -16.39
C GLU A 442 2.09 -14.38 -15.52
N GLY A 443 0.98 -13.64 -15.53
CA GLY A 443 -0.20 -13.90 -14.74
C GLY A 443 -0.19 -13.28 -13.33
N ASN A 444 0.83 -12.49 -12.99
CA ASN A 444 0.94 -11.81 -11.70
C ASN A 444 0.05 -10.56 -11.69
N LEU A 445 -0.68 -10.38 -10.59
CA LEU A 445 -1.55 -9.22 -10.38
C LEU A 445 -0.78 -8.07 -9.72
N SER A 446 -1.09 -6.83 -10.10
CA SER A 446 -0.69 -5.61 -9.42
C SER A 446 -1.92 -4.82 -8.99
N PHE A 447 -1.86 -4.22 -7.80
CA PHE A 447 -2.85 -3.24 -7.35
C PHE A 447 -2.28 -1.84 -7.53
N GLU A 448 -2.88 -1.07 -8.43
CA GLU A 448 -2.45 0.28 -8.76
C GLU A 448 -3.45 1.29 -8.19
N THR A 449 -2.93 2.32 -7.55
CA THR A 449 -3.73 3.41 -6.99
C THR A 449 -3.08 4.74 -7.33
N LYS A 450 -3.91 5.77 -7.52
CA LYS A 450 -3.45 7.15 -7.73
C LYS A 450 -4.40 8.08 -7.00
N VAL A 451 -3.88 8.97 -6.16
CA VAL A 451 -4.69 10.02 -5.52
C VAL A 451 -5.45 10.82 -6.58
N VAL A 452 -6.72 11.10 -6.30
CA VAL A 452 -7.55 11.99 -7.10
C VAL A 452 -7.29 13.43 -6.68
N TYR A 453 -7.04 14.31 -7.65
CA TYR A 453 -6.92 15.74 -7.41
C TYR A 453 -8.19 16.28 -6.75
N ASN A 454 -8.03 17.02 -5.64
CA ASN A 454 -9.11 17.68 -4.94
C ASN A 454 -9.03 19.21 -5.17
N PRO A 455 -9.90 19.79 -6.02
CA PRO A 455 -9.90 21.21 -6.31
C PRO A 455 -10.27 22.09 -5.11
N SER A 456 -10.92 21.52 -4.10
CA SER A 456 -11.28 22.22 -2.85
C SER A 456 -10.07 22.49 -1.96
N LYS A 457 -8.96 21.77 -2.19
CA LYS A 457 -7.69 22.00 -1.50
C LYS A 457 -6.79 22.93 -2.32
N PRO A 458 -5.88 23.68 -1.67
CA PRO A 458 -4.75 24.28 -2.36
C PRO A 458 -3.91 23.22 -3.09
N TRP A 459 -3.31 23.57 -4.23
CA TRP A 459 -2.50 22.65 -5.04
C TRP A 459 -1.38 21.96 -4.24
N TYR A 460 -0.79 22.65 -3.25
CA TYR A 460 0.28 22.13 -2.39
C TYR A 460 -0.20 21.26 -1.22
N GLU A 461 -1.52 21.17 -0.98
CA GLU A 461 -2.10 20.26 0.04
C GLU A 461 -2.65 18.97 -0.58
N ASN A 462 -2.56 18.83 -1.91
CA ASN A 462 -2.90 17.60 -2.61
C ASN A 462 -1.76 16.58 -2.47
N ARG A 463 -2.09 15.31 -2.17
CA ARG A 463 -1.11 14.22 -1.98
C ARG A 463 -0.60 13.69 -3.33
N GLY A 464 0.30 14.41 -3.95
CA GLY A 464 0.90 14.03 -5.22
C GLY A 464 1.98 15.01 -5.65
N ASP A 465 2.55 14.73 -6.82
CA ASP A 465 3.59 15.52 -7.43
C ASP A 465 3.03 16.33 -8.59
N TRP A 466 3.62 17.51 -8.83
CA TRP A 466 3.34 18.33 -10.00
C TRP A 466 4.52 18.26 -10.93
N ASN A 467 4.32 17.73 -12.13
CA ASN A 467 5.39 17.55 -13.09
C ASN A 467 4.96 17.87 -14.53
N TYR A 468 5.95 18.13 -15.36
CA TYR A 468 5.82 18.32 -16.79
C TYR A 468 6.87 17.46 -17.50
N HIS A 469 6.41 16.65 -18.44
CA HIS A 469 7.24 15.84 -19.31
C HIS A 469 6.90 16.23 -20.75
N PRO A 470 7.74 17.03 -21.42
CA PRO A 470 7.44 17.50 -22.77
C PRO A 470 7.45 16.31 -23.75
N ALA A 471 6.53 16.32 -24.71
CA ALA A 471 6.43 15.28 -25.73
C ALA A 471 7.58 15.32 -26.76
N SER A 472 8.38 16.40 -26.74
CA SER A 472 9.55 16.60 -27.60
C SER A 472 10.63 17.34 -26.82
N PRO A 473 11.91 17.26 -27.21
CA PRO A 473 12.98 17.96 -26.53
C PRO A 473 12.76 19.48 -26.57
N GLU A 474 12.56 20.08 -25.40
CA GLU A 474 12.55 21.54 -25.23
C GLU A 474 13.94 22.00 -24.78
N THR A 475 14.29 23.28 -24.96
CA THR A 475 15.59 23.81 -24.52
C THR A 475 15.56 24.26 -23.06
N SER A 476 14.39 24.64 -22.54
CA SER A 476 14.20 25.05 -21.15
C SER A 476 12.75 24.84 -20.71
N TRP A 477 12.54 24.10 -19.62
CA TRP A 477 11.20 23.88 -19.05
C TRP A 477 11.26 23.62 -17.55
N ILE A 478 10.13 23.87 -16.88
CA ILE A 478 9.95 23.55 -15.46
C ILE A 478 9.53 22.08 -15.38
N SER A 479 10.38 21.24 -14.80
CA SER A 479 10.14 19.80 -14.76
C SER A 479 9.24 19.37 -13.60
N SER A 480 9.38 20.02 -12.45
CA SER A 480 8.54 19.75 -11.28
C SER A 480 8.50 20.91 -10.29
N ILE A 481 7.44 20.91 -9.47
CA ILE A 481 7.34 21.75 -8.29
C ILE A 481 6.71 20.94 -7.15
N ASN A 482 7.23 21.10 -5.95
CA ASN A 482 6.68 20.49 -4.75
C ASN A 482 6.63 21.52 -3.63
N ALA A 483 5.66 21.37 -2.73
CA ALA A 483 5.49 22.28 -1.61
C ALA A 483 4.85 21.57 -0.44
N ARG A 484 5.17 22.04 0.77
CA ARG A 484 4.56 21.61 2.02
C ARG A 484 4.32 22.81 2.90
N LYS A 485 3.24 22.75 3.69
CA LYS A 485 2.96 23.75 4.71
C LYS A 485 3.62 23.29 6.01
N SER A 486 4.59 24.06 6.48
CA SER A 486 5.25 23.84 7.77
C SER A 486 4.29 24.16 8.93
N PRO A 487 4.49 23.59 10.14
CA PRO A 487 3.63 23.85 11.30
C PRO A 487 3.51 25.33 11.68
N ASN A 488 4.53 26.14 11.36
CA ASN A 488 4.53 27.60 11.55
C ASN A 488 3.67 28.36 10.52
N GLY A 489 3.00 27.67 9.59
CA GLY A 489 2.16 28.24 8.55
C GLY A 489 2.88 28.63 7.26
N THR A 490 4.22 28.64 7.26
CA THR A 490 5.03 28.92 6.05
C THR A 490 4.89 27.79 5.05
N ILE A 491 4.77 28.13 3.77
CA ILE A 491 4.80 27.16 2.69
C ILE A 491 6.22 27.12 2.13
N GLU A 492 6.85 25.96 2.18
CA GLU A 492 8.21 25.72 1.69
C GLU A 492 8.17 24.71 0.56
N GLY A 493 9.05 24.85 -0.42
CA GLY A 493 9.01 24.00 -1.60
C GLY A 493 10.29 23.96 -2.40
N GLY A 494 10.26 23.13 -3.44
CA GLY A 494 11.30 23.02 -4.45
C GLY A 494 10.73 23.32 -5.84
N LEU A 495 11.54 23.96 -6.68
CA LEU A 495 11.27 24.17 -8.10
C LEU A 495 12.43 23.60 -8.90
N SER A 496 12.14 22.70 -9.83
CA SER A 496 13.13 22.10 -10.71
C SER A 496 12.96 22.57 -12.14
N ILE A 497 14.05 22.98 -12.77
CA ILE A 497 14.12 23.47 -14.14
C ILE A 497 15.16 22.67 -14.90
N GLN A 498 14.80 22.21 -16.09
CA GLN A 498 15.73 21.60 -17.04
C GLN A 498 16.12 22.66 -18.07
N GLU A 499 17.41 22.90 -18.27
CA GLU A 499 17.95 23.87 -19.26
C GLU A 499 19.11 23.23 -20.04
N ASN A 500 18.99 23.07 -21.36
CA ASN A 500 20.08 22.60 -22.25
C ASN A 500 20.86 21.40 -21.69
N HIS A 501 20.14 20.36 -21.22
CA HIS A 501 20.66 19.14 -20.58
C HIS A 501 21.18 19.27 -19.14
N ASN A 502 21.17 20.47 -18.54
CA ASN A 502 21.44 20.68 -17.12
C ASN A 502 20.16 20.71 -16.29
N HIS A 503 20.25 20.16 -15.09
CA HIS A 503 19.16 20.17 -14.10
C HIS A 503 19.49 21.18 -13.00
N LYS A 504 18.63 22.18 -12.81
CA LYS A 504 18.71 23.15 -11.72
C LYS A 504 17.56 22.92 -10.76
N SER A 505 17.88 22.88 -9.46
CA SER A 505 16.89 22.76 -8.39
C SER A 505 17.06 23.91 -7.40
N TYR A 506 15.95 24.57 -7.13
CA TYR A 506 15.85 25.72 -6.23
C TYR A 506 15.00 25.33 -5.03
N HIS A 507 15.41 25.72 -3.83
CA HIS A 507 14.62 25.56 -2.62
C HIS A 507 14.23 26.93 -2.07
N GLY A 508 13.00 27.05 -1.58
CA GLY A 508 12.46 28.36 -1.28
C GLY A 508 11.13 28.35 -0.53
N THR A 509 10.55 29.54 -0.44
CA THR A 509 9.26 29.78 0.19
C THR A 509 8.23 30.18 -0.85
N ILE A 510 6.97 29.87 -0.54
CA ILE A 510 5.81 30.18 -1.37
C ILE A 510 4.89 31.09 -0.57
N THR A 511 4.50 32.19 -1.20
CA THR A 511 3.57 33.18 -0.64
C THR A 511 2.40 33.39 -1.59
N GLY A 512 1.28 33.89 -1.09
CA GLY A 512 0.05 34.06 -1.88
C GLY A 512 -1.09 33.18 -1.38
N ASN A 513 -2.24 33.29 -2.03
CA ASN A 513 -3.46 32.58 -1.67
C ASN A 513 -4.40 32.41 -2.87
N GLY A 514 -5.42 31.57 -2.72
CA GLY A 514 -6.42 31.34 -3.76
C GLY A 514 -5.82 30.64 -4.97
N SER A 515 -5.85 31.31 -6.13
CA SER A 515 -5.37 30.78 -7.40
C SER A 515 -3.97 31.27 -7.80
N SER A 516 -3.34 32.19 -7.05
CA SER A 516 -2.05 32.78 -7.45
C SER A 516 -1.05 32.80 -6.30
N TYR A 517 0.14 32.26 -6.57
CA TYR A 517 1.24 32.16 -5.62
C TYR A 517 2.54 32.64 -6.24
N THR A 518 3.48 33.04 -5.39
CA THR A 518 4.84 33.41 -5.75
C THR A 518 5.82 32.51 -5.02
N PHE A 519 6.66 31.80 -5.76
CA PHE A 519 7.82 31.08 -5.26
C PHE A 519 9.06 31.97 -5.31
N ASN A 520 9.79 32.05 -4.21
CA ASN A 520 11.11 32.67 -4.14
C ASN A 520 12.07 31.65 -3.57
N GLY A 521 13.11 31.30 -4.34
CA GLY A 521 14.04 30.27 -3.95
C GLY A 521 15.44 30.48 -4.47
N SER A 522 16.35 29.62 -4.01
CA SER A 522 17.75 29.66 -4.38
C SER A 522 18.39 28.30 -4.48
N THR A 523 19.45 28.19 -5.27
CA THR A 523 20.29 26.98 -5.30
C THR A 523 21.15 26.91 -4.03
N HIS A 524 21.34 25.69 -3.50
CA HIS A 524 22.12 25.49 -2.28
C HIS A 524 23.62 25.81 -2.45
N ASN A 525 24.18 25.55 -3.64
CA ASN A 525 25.63 25.62 -3.88
C ASN A 525 26.09 26.97 -4.41
N THR A 526 25.30 27.61 -5.29
CA THR A 526 25.69 28.87 -5.94
C THR A 526 24.97 30.09 -5.36
N GLY A 527 23.88 29.89 -4.61
CA GLY A 527 23.04 30.97 -4.10
C GLY A 527 22.29 31.71 -5.20
N GLU A 528 22.24 31.16 -6.42
CA GLU A 528 21.50 31.69 -7.56
C GLU A 528 20.02 31.77 -7.19
N GLN A 529 19.44 32.96 -7.31
CA GLN A 529 18.06 33.25 -6.92
C GLN A 529 17.11 33.09 -8.10
N ILE A 530 15.89 32.66 -7.82
CA ILE A 530 14.81 32.60 -8.79
C ILE A 530 13.49 33.05 -8.16
N THR A 531 12.66 33.69 -8.98
CA THR A 531 11.26 33.99 -8.63
C THR A 531 10.35 33.44 -9.71
N ALA A 532 9.28 32.77 -9.31
CA ALA A 532 8.26 32.25 -10.20
C ALA A 532 6.85 32.52 -9.69
N THR A 533 5.92 32.72 -10.61
CA THR A 533 4.48 32.77 -10.34
C THR A 533 3.87 31.40 -10.60
N ILE A 534 2.95 30.98 -9.73
CA ILE A 534 2.23 29.70 -9.82
C ILE A 534 0.75 30.02 -9.84
N THR A 535 0.06 29.57 -10.88
CA THR A 535 -1.38 29.72 -11.04
C THR A 535 -2.04 28.37 -10.93
N ASP A 536 -2.93 28.19 -9.95
CA ASP A 536 -3.71 26.97 -9.75
C ASP A 536 -5.01 27.05 -10.57
N ASN A 537 -5.11 26.21 -11.62
CA ASN A 537 -6.23 26.23 -12.55
C ASN A 537 -7.46 25.48 -12.02
N LYS A 538 -7.35 24.81 -10.86
CA LYS A 538 -8.45 24.03 -10.24
C LYS A 538 -8.98 22.85 -11.06
N ASP A 539 -8.20 22.40 -12.05
CA ASP A 539 -8.54 21.29 -12.95
C ASP A 539 -7.50 20.14 -12.92
N GLY A 540 -6.60 20.17 -11.93
CA GLY A 540 -5.47 19.23 -11.86
C GLY A 540 -4.26 19.68 -12.67
N THR A 541 -4.23 20.93 -13.13
CA THR A 541 -3.05 21.58 -13.69
C THR A 541 -2.66 22.83 -12.90
N ILE A 542 -1.36 23.13 -12.90
CA ILE A 542 -0.83 24.43 -12.45
C ILE A 542 0.05 25.01 -13.54
N LYS A 543 -0.04 26.32 -13.73
CA LYS A 543 0.85 27.06 -14.61
C LYS A 543 1.95 27.70 -13.78
N VAL A 544 3.21 27.38 -14.09
CA VAL A 544 4.37 27.99 -13.44
C VAL A 544 5.13 28.81 -14.45
N LYS A 545 5.43 30.07 -14.11
CA LYS A 545 6.16 31.01 -14.95
C LYS A 545 7.26 31.68 -14.15
N VAL A 546 8.50 31.50 -14.58
CA VAL A 546 9.64 32.23 -14.02
C VAL A 546 9.52 33.71 -14.40
N THR A 547 9.60 34.57 -13.39
CA THR A 547 9.52 36.03 -13.54
C THR A 547 10.84 36.73 -13.29
N SER A 548 11.80 36.05 -12.64
CA SER A 548 13.18 36.53 -12.44
C SER A 548 14.12 35.33 -12.30
N GLY A 549 15.35 35.45 -12.83
CA GLY A 549 16.36 34.38 -12.77
C GLY A 549 16.27 33.32 -13.88
N GLY A 550 15.42 33.54 -14.89
CA GLY A 550 15.23 32.62 -16.03
C GLY A 550 14.04 33.02 -16.90
N THR A 551 13.70 32.19 -17.91
CA THR A 551 12.57 32.42 -18.83
C THR A 551 11.61 31.24 -18.95
N ALA A 552 11.83 30.17 -18.19
CA ALA A 552 11.04 28.95 -18.28
C ALA A 552 9.57 29.18 -17.88
N GLU A 553 8.66 28.58 -18.64
CA GLU A 553 7.22 28.59 -18.41
C GLU A 553 6.68 27.21 -18.76
N SER A 554 5.89 26.61 -17.89
CA SER A 554 5.31 25.28 -18.15
C SER A 554 3.97 25.12 -17.44
N THR A 555 3.11 24.27 -18.02
CA THR A 555 1.87 23.82 -17.37
C THR A 555 2.10 22.40 -16.86
N LEU A 556 2.15 22.27 -15.55
CA LEU A 556 2.41 21.01 -14.85
C LEU A 556 1.09 20.32 -14.56
N THR A 557 1.09 19.00 -14.63
CA THR A 557 -0.10 18.17 -14.33
C THR A 557 0.10 17.47 -12.99
N PHE A 558 -0.97 17.36 -12.22
CA PHE A 558 -1.00 16.60 -10.98
C PHE A 558 -0.83 15.10 -11.26
N ARG A 559 0.09 14.47 -10.53
CA ARG A 559 0.22 13.02 -10.44
C ARG A 559 0.02 12.61 -8.99
N GLY A 560 -1.13 12.01 -8.72
CA GLY A 560 -1.43 11.50 -7.38
C GLY A 560 -0.48 10.41 -6.94
N ASN A 561 -0.06 10.46 -5.68
CA ASN A 561 0.79 9.42 -5.10
C ASN A 561 0.03 8.09 -5.01
N PRO A 562 0.72 6.94 -5.12
CA PRO A 562 0.11 5.66 -4.80
C PRO A 562 -0.15 5.53 -3.28
N LEU A 563 -1.01 4.59 -2.91
CA LEU A 563 -1.32 4.22 -1.54
C LEU A 563 -0.18 3.46 -0.84
#